data_AF-A0A8T5XRK0-F1
#
_entry.id   AF-A0A8T5XRK0-F1
#
_cell.length_a   1.000
_cell.length_b   1.000
_cell.length_c   1.000
_cell.angle_alpha   90.00
_cell.angle_beta   90.00
_cell.angle_gamma   90.00
#
_symmetry.space_group_name_H-M   'P 1'
#
loop_
_entity.id
_entity.type
_entity.pdbx_description
1 polymer ?
#
loop_
_entity_poly.entity_id
_entity_poly.type
_entity_poly.pdbx_seq_one_letter_code
_entity_poly.pdbx_strand_id
1 'polypeptide(L)' 'MDIDANTLSYLKLADSDVRLGEEVLIIGNPLRYKEVVNKGKIIKKVNYKDWDREVLVLKGPIHKGSSGSPVLNKQEKL' A
#
# COMPACT_ATOMS: atom_id res chain seq x y z
N MET A 1 -10.44 -13.19 -5.11
CA MET A 1 -10.51 -14.30 -4.14
C MET A 1 -11.75 -14.05 -3.34
N ASP A 2 -12.66 -15.01 -3.37
CA ASP A 2 -13.88 -14.92 -2.59
C ASP A 2 -13.60 -15.49 -1.21
N ILE A 3 -14.00 -14.76 -0.18
CA ILE A 3 -13.86 -15.15 1.21
C ILE A 3 -15.28 -15.49 1.69
N ASP A 4 -15.48 -16.74 2.09
CA ASP A 4 -16.74 -17.18 2.69
C ASP A 4 -16.81 -16.71 4.15
N ALA A 5 -17.25 -15.46 4.32
CA ALA A 5 -17.40 -14.81 5.62
C ALA A 5 -18.55 -13.81 5.59
N ASN A 6 -19.30 -13.76 6.68
CA ASN A 6 -20.38 -12.79 6.88
C ASN A 6 -19.80 -11.54 7.56
N THR A 7 -19.99 -10.37 6.94
CA THR A 7 -19.61 -9.04 7.47
C THR A 7 -18.08 -8.82 7.56
N LEU A 8 -17.46 -8.50 6.42
CA LEU A 8 -16.05 -8.12 6.34
C LEU A 8 -15.87 -6.61 6.39
N SER A 9 -14.89 -6.15 7.18
CA SER A 9 -14.41 -4.77 7.11
C SER A 9 -13.69 -4.54 5.79
N TYR A 10 -13.84 -3.33 5.25
CA TYR A 10 -13.17 -2.90 4.03
C TYR A 10 -12.56 -1.51 4.22
N LEU A 11 -11.58 -1.20 3.39
CA LEU A 11 -10.93 0.11 3.34
C LEU A 11 -11.52 0.92 2.19
N LYS A 12 -11.63 2.25 2.38
CA LYS A 12 -12.05 3.17 1.33
C LYS A 12 -10.89 3.44 0.39
N LEU A 13 -11.17 3.49 -0.90
CA LEU A 13 -10.22 3.94 -1.90
C LEU A 13 -10.05 5.47 -1.81
N ALA A 14 -8.85 5.96 -2.07
CA ALA A 14 -8.56 7.37 -2.18
C ALA A 14 -8.99 7.89 -3.56
N ASP A 15 -9.69 9.02 -3.56
CA ASP A 15 -10.10 9.72 -4.79
C ASP A 15 -9.07 10.78 -5.23
N SER A 16 -7.95 10.88 -4.52
CA SER A 16 -6.99 11.98 -4.65
C SER A 16 -5.76 11.62 -5.47
N ASP A 17 -5.26 12.60 -6.23
CA ASP A 17 -3.99 12.49 -6.93
C ASP A 17 -2.80 12.27 -5.99
N VAL A 18 -2.02 11.25 -6.30
CA VAL A 18 -0.79 10.88 -5.57
C VAL A 18 0.32 11.91 -5.83
N ARG A 19 0.97 12.42 -4.77
CA ARG A 19 2.06 13.40 -4.90
C ARG A 19 3.43 12.82 -4.56
N LEU A 20 4.44 13.22 -5.33
CA LEU A 20 5.83 12.90 -4.98
C LEU A 20 6.18 13.56 -3.64
N GLY A 21 6.78 12.77 -2.77
CA GLY A 21 7.17 13.15 -1.43
C GLY A 21 6.06 13.05 -0.39
N GLU A 22 4.87 12.59 -0.76
CA GLU A 22 3.81 12.30 0.18
C GLU A 22 4.18 11.09 1.06
N GLU A 23 3.89 11.20 2.37
CA GLU A 23 4.07 10.12 3.32
C GLU A 23 2.89 9.16 3.25
N VAL A 24 3.20 7.87 3.39
CA VAL A 24 2.22 6.78 3.36
C VAL A 24 2.45 5.82 4.52
N LEU A 25 1.39 5.13 4.91
CA LEU A 25 1.43 4.01 5.84
C LEU A 25 1.40 2.71 5.07
N ILE A 26 2.21 1.74 5.48
CA ILE A 26 2.30 0.42 4.85
C ILE A 26 1.99 -0.60 5.94
N ILE A 27 0.83 -1.26 5.85
CA ILE A 27 0.37 -2.20 6.87
C ILE A 27 0.61 -3.61 6.37
N GLY A 28 1.39 -4.40 7.11
CA GLY A 28 1.72 -5.76 6.69
C GLY A 28 2.03 -6.69 7.83
N ASN A 29 2.29 -7.93 7.46
CA ASN A 29 2.78 -8.96 8.37
C ASN A 29 4.17 -9.46 7.92
N PRO A 30 5.20 -8.58 7.89
CA PRO A 30 6.55 -9.02 7.62
C PRO A 30 7.01 -9.97 8.74
N LEU A 31 7.61 -11.10 8.36
CA LEU A 31 8.21 -12.08 9.28
C LEU A 31 7.24 -12.77 10.27
N ARG A 32 5.93 -12.80 10.01
CA ARG A 32 4.88 -13.35 10.90
C ARG A 32 4.68 -12.56 12.21
N TYR A 33 5.24 -11.36 12.34
CA TYR A 33 4.92 -10.45 13.44
C TYR A 33 3.56 -9.78 13.21
N LYS A 34 2.69 -9.81 14.22
CA LYS A 34 1.38 -9.15 14.15
C LYS A 34 1.56 -7.63 13.97
N GLU A 35 0.69 -7.04 13.14
CA GLU A 35 0.38 -5.60 13.13
C GLU A 35 1.56 -4.64 12.87
N VAL A 36 2.41 -4.95 11.90
CA VAL A 36 3.53 -4.05 11.56
C VAL A 36 3.05 -2.92 10.66
N VAL A 37 3.06 -1.71 11.20
CA VAL A 37 2.82 -0.46 10.47
C VAL A 37 4.16 0.23 10.21
N ASN A 38 4.52 0.36 8.93
CA ASN A 38 5.70 1.11 8.51
C ASN A 38 5.31 2.43 7.87
N LYS A 39 6.15 3.45 8.06
CA LYS A 39 6.05 4.71 7.32
C LYS A 39 6.91 4.64 6.06
N GLY A 40 6.38 5.15 4.96
CA GLY A 40 7.08 5.29 3.70
C GLY A 40 6.83 6.66 3.06
N LYS A 41 7.49 6.89 1.93
CA LYS A 41 7.36 8.11 1.13
C LYS A 41 7.30 7.76 -0.35
N ILE A 42 6.39 8.38 -1.09
CA ILE A 42 6.34 8.21 -2.55
C ILE A 42 7.52 8.96 -3.17
N ILE A 43 8.34 8.27 -3.96
CA ILE A 43 9.55 8.85 -4.57
C ILE A 43 9.49 8.91 -6.10
N LYS A 44 8.64 8.10 -6.75
CA LYS A 44 8.51 8.10 -8.20
C LYS A 44 7.16 7.55 -8.66
N LYS A 45 6.73 7.98 -9.84
CA LYS A 45 5.69 7.36 -10.67
C LYS A 45 6.36 6.74 -11.88
N VAL A 46 6.10 5.46 -12.17
CA VAL A 46 6.76 4.72 -13.24
C VAL A 46 5.74 3.99 -14.09
N ASN A 47 5.81 4.19 -15.39
CA ASN A 47 5.16 3.34 -16.39
C ASN A 47 6.22 2.40 -16.96
N TYR A 48 6.15 1.12 -16.58
CA TYR A 48 7.00 0.10 -17.18
C TYR A 48 6.42 -0.30 -18.53
N LYS A 49 7.28 -0.53 -19.53
CA LYS A 49 6.88 -0.75 -20.93
C LYS A 49 5.86 -1.89 -21.10
N ASP A 50 5.95 -2.92 -20.26
CA ASP A 50 5.13 -4.14 -20.33
C ASP A 50 4.03 -4.18 -19.25
N TRP A 51 3.74 -3.05 -18.59
CA TRP A 51 2.73 -2.96 -17.54
C TRP A 51 1.58 -2.07 -17.99
N ASP A 52 0.35 -2.54 -17.85
CA ASP A 52 -0.84 -1.79 -18.29
C ASP A 52 -1.19 -0.60 -17.37
N ARG A 53 -0.45 -0.40 -16.28
CA ARG A 53 -0.76 0.60 -15.26
C ARG A 53 0.50 1.24 -14.71
N GLU A 54 0.38 2.52 -14.38
CA GLU A 54 1.39 3.25 -13.63
C GLU A 54 1.55 2.64 -12.24
N VAL A 55 2.80 2.54 -11.78
CA VAL A 55 3.12 2.13 -10.42
C VAL A 55 3.85 3.21 -9.65
N LEU A 56 3.60 3.22 -8.34
CA LEU A 56 4.27 4.10 -7.40
C LEU A 56 5.51 3.40 -6.86
N VAL A 57 6.61 4.12 -6.82
CA VAL A 57 7.83 3.68 -6.13
C VAL A 57 7.85 4.34 -4.76
N LEU A 58 7.94 3.52 -3.72
CA LEU A 58 7.97 3.95 -2.33
C LEU A 58 9.37 3.75 -1.74
N LYS A 59 9.78 4.67 -0.87
CA LYS A 59 10.93 4.51 0.02
C LYS A 59 10.43 4.29 1.43
N GLY A 60 10.81 3.18 2.05
CA GLY A 60 10.45 2.83 3.43
C GLY A 60 10.89 1.40 3.76
N PRO A 61 10.71 0.95 5.02
CA PRO A 61 10.98 -0.44 5.40
C PRO A 61 10.02 -1.39 4.68
N ILE A 62 10.56 -2.21 3.77
CA ILE A 62 9.84 -3.26 3.04
C ILE A 62 10.60 -4.58 3.24
N HIS A 63 9.90 -5.62 3.66
CA HIS A 63 10.50 -6.93 3.95
C HIS A 63 9.78 -8.05 3.19
N LYS A 64 10.36 -9.24 3.19
CA LYS A 64 9.66 -10.44 2.70
C LYS A 64 8.37 -10.64 3.51
N GLY A 65 7.25 -10.80 2.81
CA GLY A 65 5.91 -10.84 3.41
C GLY A 65 5.14 -9.51 3.36
N SER A 66 5.75 -8.42 2.87
CA SER A 66 5.04 -7.16 2.59
C SER A 66 4.26 -7.16 1.26
N SER A 67 4.40 -8.20 0.43
CA SER A 67 3.64 -8.32 -0.82
C SER A 67 2.15 -8.38 -0.54
N GLY A 68 1.38 -7.49 -1.19
CA GLY A 68 -0.07 -7.38 -0.98
C GLY A 68 -0.48 -6.51 0.21
N SER A 69 0.48 -5.93 0.95
CA SER A 69 0.20 -4.97 2.01
C SER A 69 -0.53 -3.74 1.46
N PRO A 70 -1.64 -3.30 2.08
CA PRO A 70 -2.23 -2.02 1.75
C PRO A 70 -1.26 -0.88 2.06
N VAL A 71 -1.25 0.10 1.16
CA VAL A 71 -0.55 1.36 1.32
C VAL A 71 -1.63 2.42 1.48
N LEU A 72 -1.59 3.18 2.58
CA LEU A 72 -2.60 4.17 2.90
C LEU A 72 -2.01 5.58 2.86
N ASN A 73 -2.81 6.53 2.39
CA ASN A 73 -2.50 7.95 2.52
C ASN A 73 -2.74 8.45 3.96
N LYS A 74 -2.52 9.76 4.18
CA LYS A 74 -2.69 10.40 5.50
C LYS A 74 -4.13 10.40 6.03
N GLN A 75 -5.10 10.11 5.17
CA GLN A 75 -6.53 9.99 5.49
C GLN A 75 -6.95 8.52 5.66
N GLU A 76 -5.98 7.61 5.76
CA GLU A 76 -6.20 6.17 5.95
C GLU A 76 -7.01 5.52 4.82
N LYS A 77 -6.95 6.12 3.62
CA LYS A 77 -7.53 5.59 2.39
C LYS A 77 -6.44 4.94 1.52
N LEU A 78 -6.83 3.89 0.79
CA LEU A 78 -5.99 3.14 -0.15
C LEU A 78 -5.62 3.95 -1.39
#